data_AF-M7Z1Y3-F1
#
_entry.id   AF-M7Z1Y3-F1
#
_cell.length_a   1.000
_cell.length_b   1.000
_cell.length_c   1.000
_cell.angle_alpha   90.00
_cell.angle_beta   90.00
_cell.angle_gamma   90.00
#
_symmetry.space_group_name_H-M   'P 1'
#
loop_
_entity.id
_entity.type
_entity.pdbx_description
1 polymer ?
#
loop_
_entity_poly.entity_id
_entity_poly.type
_entity_poly.pdbx_seq_one_letter_code
_entity_poly.pdbx_strand_id
1 'polypeptide(L)'
;MRLRSINGLRCKQLKLVLLAFFIMFILWKWEEGTYYNTEDIHPDSLVVSHPANSKFVDQRTSSDEDFPSVDSLPQPVVKVGKQVTGAPPPVPLVGVPANVGGEQGASPSKSKECNHRNGRWVPDKRRPLYSGFGCKQWLSESWSCRLTQRTDFDYEQFRWQPEACDMPEFEASQFLMRMQGKTIAYVGDSLGRQMFQSMMCMATAGEERADVEDVGAEYGFVLAPGAKRPDGWAYRFPSTNTTILYHWSSTLCDLEPLNPSDPATSYAMHLDRPPAFVRDNLHRIHVLVLNTGHHWNRGKLRANKWEMYVGGSPNRNKNIAAIWKAKNFTIHSVVKWLDAQLPRHPHLKAFYRSISPRPFFNGDWDTGGPL
;
A
#
# COMPACT_ATOMS: atom_id res chain seq x y z
N MET A 1 67.89 -3.52 -52.95
CA MET A 1 66.47 -3.88 -53.20
C MET A 1 65.55 -3.07 -52.30
N ARG A 2 64.29 -2.82 -52.70
CA ARG A 2 63.24 -2.24 -51.84
C ARG A 2 61.94 -3.02 -52.07
N LEU A 3 61.44 -3.74 -51.06
CA LEU A 3 60.04 -4.18 -51.04
C LEU A 3 59.20 -3.11 -50.31
N ARG A 4 58.11 -2.65 -50.93
CA ARG A 4 57.12 -1.80 -50.27
C ARG A 4 55.99 -2.67 -49.69
N SER A 5 55.47 -2.28 -48.53
CA SER A 5 54.37 -2.99 -47.88
C SER A 5 53.05 -2.83 -48.65
N ILE A 6 52.43 -3.95 -49.02
CA ILE A 6 51.13 -4.00 -49.73
C ILE A 6 49.96 -4.23 -48.76
N ASN A 7 50.22 -4.75 -47.55
CA ASN A 7 49.17 -5.23 -46.64
C ASN A 7 48.37 -4.11 -45.95
N GLY A 8 48.90 -2.88 -45.88
CA GLY A 8 48.23 -1.76 -45.20
C GLY A 8 46.95 -1.26 -45.89
N LEU A 9 46.85 -1.37 -47.22
CA LEU A 9 45.71 -0.85 -47.97
C LEU A 9 44.47 -1.77 -47.91
N ARG A 10 44.67 -3.09 -48.08
CA ARG A 10 43.56 -4.08 -48.09
C ARG A 10 42.76 -4.05 -46.80
N CYS A 11 43.41 -3.90 -45.64
CA CYS A 11 42.75 -3.86 -44.34
C CYS A 11 41.90 -2.58 -44.13
N LYS A 12 42.31 -1.42 -44.68
CA LYS A 12 41.48 -0.20 -44.64
C LYS A 12 40.26 -0.31 -45.54
N GLN A 13 40.40 -0.84 -46.75
CA GLN A 13 39.28 -1.05 -47.68
C GLN A 13 38.25 -2.04 -47.10
N LEU A 14 38.70 -3.15 -46.50
CA LEU A 14 37.81 -4.14 -45.88
C LEU A 14 36.97 -3.53 -44.74
N LYS A 15 37.55 -2.63 -43.93
CA LYS A 15 36.82 -1.91 -42.87
C LYS A 15 35.76 -0.95 -43.42
N LEU A 16 36.04 -0.25 -44.52
CA LEU A 16 35.07 0.64 -45.18
C LEU A 16 33.89 -0.15 -45.76
N VAL A 17 34.15 -1.29 -46.40
CA VAL A 17 33.10 -2.18 -46.92
C VAL A 17 32.20 -2.73 -45.80
N LEU A 18 32.77 -3.18 -44.69
CA LEU A 18 32.00 -3.63 -43.52
C LEU A 18 31.15 -2.51 -42.90
N LEU A 19 31.68 -1.28 -42.84
CA LEU A 19 30.93 -0.12 -42.35
C LEU A 19 29.75 0.21 -43.28
N ALA A 20 29.95 0.15 -44.60
CA ALA A 20 28.89 0.38 -45.58
C ALA A 20 27.76 -0.66 -45.47
N PHE A 21 28.08 -1.95 -45.34
CA PHE A 21 27.07 -3.00 -45.12
C PHE A 21 26.30 -2.79 -43.79
N PHE A 22 26.98 -2.36 -42.73
CA PHE A 22 26.33 -2.09 -41.44
C PHE A 22 25.35 -0.89 -41.52
N ILE A 23 25.74 0.18 -42.23
CA ILE A 23 24.87 1.34 -42.47
C ILE A 23 23.67 0.95 -43.35
N MET A 24 23.89 0.19 -44.43
CA MET A 24 22.80 -0.31 -45.29
C MET A 24 21.82 -1.21 -44.51
N PHE A 25 22.29 -2.04 -43.59
CA PHE A 25 21.42 -2.87 -42.75
C PHE A 25 20.60 -2.04 -41.76
N ILE A 26 21.17 -0.96 -41.19
CA ILE A 26 20.43 -0.03 -40.34
C ILE A 26 19.35 0.73 -41.15
N LEU A 27 19.68 1.20 -42.36
CA LEU A 27 18.73 1.88 -43.23
C LEU A 27 17.58 0.95 -43.65
N TRP A 28 17.87 -0.28 -44.07
CA TRP A 28 16.86 -1.28 -44.39
C TRP A 28 15.95 -1.60 -43.18
N LYS A 29 16.52 -1.71 -41.97
CA LYS A 29 15.73 -1.92 -40.74
C LYS A 29 14.93 -0.70 -40.29
N TRP A 30 15.32 0.51 -40.70
CA TRP A 30 14.54 1.73 -40.50
C TRP A 30 13.35 1.78 -41.47
N GLU A 31 13.58 1.41 -42.73
CA GLU A 31 12.59 1.44 -43.81
C GLU A 31 11.48 0.38 -43.62
N GLU A 32 11.84 -0.85 -43.25
CA GLU A 32 10.87 -1.90 -42.84
C GLU A 32 10.04 -1.54 -41.59
N GLY A 33 10.43 -0.51 -40.83
CA GLY A 33 9.79 -0.15 -39.56
C GLY A 33 8.48 0.64 -39.66
N THR A 34 8.03 1.00 -40.87
CA THR A 34 7.04 2.09 -41.05
C THR A 34 5.75 1.75 -41.80
N TYR A 35 5.55 0.51 -42.26
CA TYR A 35 4.30 0.08 -42.92
C TYR A 35 3.76 -1.23 -42.32
N TYR A 36 2.55 -1.19 -41.75
CA TYR A 36 1.35 -1.88 -42.25
C TYR A 36 0.12 -1.49 -41.40
N ASN A 37 -1.06 -1.45 -42.01
CA ASN A 37 -2.28 -0.87 -41.44
C ASN A 37 -3.22 -1.90 -40.80
N THR A 38 -4.21 -1.34 -40.08
CA THR A 38 -5.50 -1.91 -39.65
C THR A 38 -6.22 -2.75 -40.70
N GLU A 39 -6.91 -3.80 -40.24
CA GLU A 39 -8.30 -4.13 -40.63
C GLU A 39 -8.97 -5.05 -39.58
N ASP A 40 -10.30 -5.08 -39.55
CA ASP A 40 -11.13 -5.56 -38.40
C ASP A 40 -11.73 -6.97 -38.57
N ILE A 41 -11.83 -7.73 -37.46
CA ILE A 41 -12.92 -8.71 -37.23
C ILE A 41 -13.34 -8.72 -35.74
N HIS A 42 -14.64 -8.57 -35.49
CA HIS A 42 -15.39 -8.89 -34.25
C HIS A 42 -16.72 -9.57 -34.70
N PRO A 43 -17.66 -10.08 -33.86
CA PRO A 43 -17.83 -10.04 -32.38
C PRO A 43 -16.97 -11.12 -31.65
N ASP A 44 -17.21 -11.71 -30.46
CA ASP A 44 -17.99 -11.47 -29.22
C ASP A 44 -17.40 -12.41 -28.12
N SER A 45 -17.70 -12.35 -26.81
CA SER A 45 -18.04 -11.22 -25.92
C SER A 45 -17.83 -11.66 -24.46
N LEU A 46 -17.22 -10.83 -23.62
CA LEU A 46 -17.36 -10.82 -22.15
C LEU A 46 -16.62 -9.60 -21.58
N VAL A 47 -17.36 -8.55 -21.21
CA VAL A 47 -16.78 -7.23 -20.93
C VAL A 47 -16.32 -7.09 -19.48
N VAL A 48 -15.01 -6.91 -19.30
CA VAL A 48 -14.42 -6.26 -18.12
C VAL A 48 -13.64 -5.04 -18.60
N SER A 49 -14.20 -3.85 -18.40
CA SER A 49 -13.65 -2.61 -18.96
C SER A 49 -12.44 -2.10 -18.17
N HIS A 50 -11.27 -2.20 -18.78
CA HIS A 50 -10.06 -1.44 -18.42
C HIS A 50 -9.50 -0.78 -19.68
N PRO A 51 -9.22 0.54 -19.69
CA PRO A 51 -8.54 1.18 -20.81
C PRO A 51 -7.09 0.71 -20.87
N ALA A 52 -6.67 0.15 -22.00
CA ALA A 52 -5.32 -0.34 -22.21
C ALA A 52 -4.76 0.14 -23.54
N ASN A 53 -3.90 1.16 -23.51
CA ASN A 53 -2.90 1.38 -24.55
C ASN A 53 -1.77 2.32 -24.05
N SER A 54 -0.70 1.72 -23.55
CA SER A 54 0.61 2.38 -23.44
C SER A 54 1.71 1.32 -23.55
N LYS A 55 2.52 1.42 -24.62
CA LYS A 55 3.69 0.55 -24.85
C LYS A 55 4.92 1.18 -24.18
N PHE A 56 5.01 1.10 -22.86
CA PHE A 56 6.14 1.71 -22.13
C PHE A 56 7.41 0.85 -22.23
N VAL A 57 8.48 1.41 -22.82
CA VAL A 57 9.83 0.85 -22.83
C VAL A 57 10.62 1.52 -21.71
N ASP A 58 10.88 0.77 -20.64
CA ASP A 58 11.58 1.27 -19.45
C ASP A 58 13.10 1.39 -19.70
N GLN A 59 13.58 2.63 -19.91
CA GLN A 59 14.99 2.87 -20.24
C GLN A 59 15.56 4.20 -19.69
N ARG A 60 15.46 4.43 -18.37
CA ARG A 60 16.54 5.09 -17.59
C ARG A 60 16.35 4.94 -16.08
N THR A 61 17.44 4.69 -15.38
CA THR A 61 17.52 4.73 -13.92
C THR A 61 17.76 6.15 -13.43
N SER A 62 16.91 6.66 -12.56
CA SER A 62 17.31 7.59 -11.49
C SER A 62 17.65 6.80 -10.23
N SER A 63 18.42 7.41 -9.32
CA SER A 63 18.92 6.80 -8.09
C SER A 63 18.30 7.46 -6.84
N ASP A 64 18.63 6.89 -5.67
CA ASP A 64 18.63 7.55 -4.37
C ASP A 64 17.28 8.03 -3.78
N GLU A 65 16.67 7.14 -2.99
CA GLU A 65 15.77 7.48 -1.88
C GLU A 65 16.30 6.81 -0.60
N ASP A 66 17.39 7.34 -0.05
CA ASP A 66 17.94 6.99 1.27
C ASP A 66 17.91 8.27 2.13
N PHE A 67 16.84 8.43 2.92
CA PHE A 67 16.63 9.63 3.74
C PHE A 67 17.35 9.51 5.10
N PRO A 68 17.98 10.60 5.58
CA PRO A 68 18.80 10.57 6.79
C PRO A 68 17.95 10.47 8.06
N SER A 69 18.52 9.87 9.10
CA SER A 69 17.96 9.79 10.44
C SER A 69 18.22 11.06 11.24
N VAL A 70 17.28 11.44 12.11
CA VAL A 70 17.49 11.69 13.54
C VAL A 70 16.12 11.63 14.20
N ASP A 71 16.00 10.93 15.32
CA ASP A 71 14.89 11.16 16.27
C ASP A 71 15.36 10.75 17.67
N SER A 72 14.96 11.51 18.71
CA SER A 72 15.63 11.46 20.02
C SER A 72 14.67 11.07 21.15
N LEU A 73 14.86 9.87 21.71
CA LEU A 73 14.06 9.35 22.84
C LEU A 73 14.23 10.20 24.12
N PRO A 74 13.16 10.80 24.66
CA PRO A 74 13.20 11.45 25.97
C PRO A 74 13.22 10.43 27.12
N GLN A 75 13.94 10.74 28.20
CA GLN A 75 13.94 9.94 29.44
C GLN A 75 12.73 10.29 30.34
N PRO A 76 12.27 9.36 31.21
CA PRO A 76 11.06 9.54 31.99
C PRO A 76 11.24 10.49 33.19
N VAL A 77 10.20 11.28 33.48
CA VAL A 77 10.13 12.19 34.64
C VAL A 77 9.16 11.65 35.71
N VAL A 78 9.42 12.01 36.96
CA VAL A 78 8.84 11.40 38.18
C VAL A 78 7.36 11.74 38.38
N LYS A 79 6.59 10.78 38.89
CA LYS A 79 5.17 10.92 39.28
C LYS A 79 4.99 11.81 40.52
N VAL A 80 3.97 12.67 40.49
CA VAL A 80 3.26 13.18 41.68
C VAL A 80 1.77 12.92 41.46
N GLY A 81 1.07 12.37 42.45
CA GLY A 81 -0.33 11.96 42.33
C GLY A 81 -1.27 12.70 43.26
N LYS A 82 -2.58 12.63 42.97
CA LYS A 82 -3.64 12.98 43.92
C LYS A 82 -4.93 12.21 43.63
N GLN A 83 -5.58 11.71 44.68
CA GLN A 83 -6.91 11.09 44.62
C GLN A 83 -8.01 12.16 44.70
N VAL A 84 -9.16 11.91 44.07
CA VAL A 84 -10.49 12.33 44.56
C VAL A 84 -11.47 11.17 44.34
N THR A 85 -12.46 11.05 45.22
CA THR A 85 -13.45 9.96 45.29
C THR A 85 -14.65 10.16 44.35
N GLY A 86 -15.34 9.05 44.00
CA GLY A 86 -16.59 9.07 43.21
C GLY A 86 -17.87 8.93 44.04
N ALA A 87 -19.02 9.04 43.37
CA ALA A 87 -20.38 8.83 43.92
C ALA A 87 -21.34 8.25 42.84
N PRO A 88 -22.49 7.64 43.20
CA PRO A 88 -23.21 6.68 42.33
C PRO A 88 -24.25 7.27 41.34
N PRO A 89 -24.77 6.45 40.39
CA PRO A 89 -25.66 6.90 39.30
C PRO A 89 -27.17 6.78 39.58
N PRO A 90 -28.04 7.48 38.82
CA PRO A 90 -29.48 7.22 38.76
C PRO A 90 -29.87 6.02 37.88
N VAL A 91 -31.02 5.42 38.17
CA VAL A 91 -31.62 4.24 37.49
C VAL A 91 -32.65 4.70 36.43
N PRO A 92 -32.85 3.98 35.30
CA PRO A 92 -33.63 4.50 34.17
C PRO A 92 -35.16 4.42 34.34
N LEU A 93 -35.86 5.37 33.71
CA LEU A 93 -37.32 5.39 33.59
C LEU A 93 -37.79 4.48 32.43
N VAL A 94 -38.74 3.60 32.73
CA VAL A 94 -39.38 2.69 31.75
C VAL A 94 -40.59 3.38 31.12
N GLY A 95 -40.63 3.43 29.78
CA GLY A 95 -41.80 3.86 29.01
C GLY A 95 -42.53 2.66 28.38
N VAL A 96 -43.83 2.54 28.64
CA VAL A 96 -44.73 1.53 28.04
C VAL A 96 -45.34 2.10 26.74
N PRO A 97 -45.49 1.32 25.65
CA PRO A 97 -45.76 1.87 24.32
C PRO A 97 -47.20 2.31 24.11
N ALA A 98 -47.37 3.43 23.38
CA ALA A 98 -48.62 3.79 22.71
C ALA A 98 -48.66 3.17 21.30
N ASN A 99 -49.86 2.83 20.84
CA ASN A 99 -50.13 2.18 19.55
C ASN A 99 -51.23 2.95 18.79
N VAL A 100 -51.51 2.54 17.55
CA VAL A 100 -52.50 3.09 16.58
C VAL A 100 -51.98 4.26 15.74
N GLY A 101 -52.04 4.09 14.42
CA GLY A 101 -51.59 5.08 13.42
C GLY A 101 -51.11 4.44 12.11
N GLY A 102 -51.89 3.50 11.54
CA GLY A 102 -51.47 2.74 10.36
C GLY A 102 -51.70 3.47 9.04
N GLU A 103 -50.67 4.12 8.51
CA GLU A 103 -50.65 4.53 7.09
C GLU A 103 -50.15 3.40 6.18
N GLN A 104 -50.62 3.41 4.93
CA GLN A 104 -50.47 2.28 4.02
C GLN A 104 -49.05 2.17 3.49
N GLY A 105 -48.53 0.94 3.45
CA GLY A 105 -47.14 0.68 3.11
C GLY A 105 -46.78 1.08 1.69
N ALA A 106 -46.12 2.23 1.54
CA ALA A 106 -45.22 2.45 0.42
C ALA A 106 -44.18 1.31 0.45
N SER A 107 -44.18 0.47 -0.60
CA SER A 107 -43.16 -0.57 -0.76
C SER A 107 -41.79 0.08 -0.61
N PRO A 108 -40.89 -0.42 0.26
CA PRO A 108 -39.60 0.20 0.47
C PRO A 108 -38.87 0.22 -0.87
N SER A 109 -38.69 1.42 -1.42
CA SER A 109 -37.88 1.63 -2.60
C SER A 109 -36.52 1.04 -2.28
N LYS A 110 -36.10 0.01 -3.03
CA LYS A 110 -34.84 -0.70 -2.77
C LYS A 110 -33.74 0.34 -2.66
N SER A 111 -33.24 0.55 -1.44
CA SER A 111 -32.22 1.56 -1.18
C SER A 111 -31.05 1.23 -2.09
N LYS A 112 -30.68 2.17 -2.96
CA LYS A 112 -29.59 1.94 -3.90
C LYS A 112 -28.35 1.60 -3.07
N GLU A 113 -27.79 0.43 -3.33
CA GLU A 113 -26.67 -0.08 -2.55
C GLU A 113 -25.54 0.95 -2.57
N CYS A 114 -25.07 1.33 -1.37
CA CYS A 114 -24.24 2.51 -1.19
C CYS A 114 -22.86 2.31 -1.84
N ASN A 115 -22.68 2.88 -3.03
CA ASN A 115 -21.46 2.71 -3.81
C ASN A 115 -20.36 3.63 -3.30
N HIS A 116 -19.67 3.22 -2.24
CA HIS A 116 -18.54 3.96 -1.68
C HIS A 116 -17.38 4.22 -2.66
N ARG A 117 -17.29 3.47 -3.78
CA ARG A 117 -16.22 3.61 -4.77
C ARG A 117 -16.46 4.74 -5.76
N ASN A 118 -17.70 4.99 -6.16
CA ASN A 118 -18.05 6.08 -7.07
C ASN A 118 -18.52 7.29 -6.27
N GLY A 119 -18.34 8.49 -6.81
CA GLY A 119 -18.58 9.72 -6.06
C GLY A 119 -17.75 10.88 -6.58
N ARG A 120 -17.63 11.91 -5.75
CA ARG A 120 -16.82 13.10 -6.03
C ARG A 120 -16.19 13.66 -4.76
N TRP A 121 -15.07 14.35 -4.91
CA TRP A 121 -14.56 15.23 -3.85
C TRP A 121 -15.45 16.46 -3.71
N VAL A 122 -15.78 16.83 -2.48
CA VAL A 122 -16.52 18.05 -2.13
C VAL A 122 -15.78 18.81 -1.02
N PRO A 123 -15.73 20.16 -1.04
CA PRO A 123 -15.22 20.93 0.08
C PRO A 123 -16.05 20.70 1.35
N ASP A 124 -15.39 20.61 2.50
CA ASP A 124 -16.02 20.50 3.82
C ASP A 124 -15.19 21.23 4.88
N LYS A 125 -15.83 22.17 5.58
CA LYS A 125 -15.19 22.98 6.64
C LYS A 125 -14.88 22.18 7.91
N ARG A 126 -15.32 20.92 7.98
CA ARG A 126 -15.06 19.96 9.07
C ARG A 126 -13.88 19.04 8.72
N ARG A 127 -12.94 19.54 7.92
CA ARG A 127 -11.72 18.85 7.48
C ARG A 127 -10.51 19.79 7.62
N PRO A 128 -9.30 19.27 7.92
CA PRO A 128 -8.96 17.86 8.16
C PRO A 128 -9.56 17.29 9.46
N LEU A 129 -9.54 15.95 9.60
CA LEU A 129 -10.05 15.24 10.80
C LEU A 129 -9.12 15.32 12.02
N TYR A 130 -7.93 15.90 11.86
CA TYR A 130 -6.94 16.13 12.90
C TYR A 130 -6.01 17.28 12.46
N SER A 131 -5.38 17.97 13.41
CA SER A 131 -4.38 18.99 13.06
C SER A 131 -3.09 18.34 12.56
N GLY A 132 -2.68 18.66 11.33
CA GLY A 132 -1.38 18.22 10.78
C GLY A 132 -0.16 18.78 11.52
N PHE A 133 -0.34 19.84 12.33
CA PHE A 133 0.69 20.33 13.25
C PHE A 133 0.75 19.53 14.56
N GLY A 134 -0.35 18.88 14.96
CA GLY A 134 -0.49 18.20 16.25
C GLY A 134 0.02 16.75 16.23
N CYS A 135 -0.24 16.00 15.15
CA CYS A 135 -0.01 14.55 15.10
C CYS A 135 1.47 14.09 14.98
N LYS A 136 2.39 14.71 15.72
CA LYS A 136 3.83 14.43 15.67
C LYS A 136 4.18 13.03 16.18
N GLN A 137 3.49 12.56 17.22
CA GLN A 137 3.71 11.24 17.81
C GLN A 137 3.53 10.07 16.80
N TRP A 138 2.66 10.24 15.81
CA TRP A 138 2.30 9.15 14.89
C TRP A 138 2.71 9.37 13.44
N LEU A 139 2.84 10.62 12.97
CA LEU A 139 3.11 10.93 11.56
C LEU A 139 4.62 11.12 11.32
N SER A 140 5.18 10.40 10.34
CA SER A 140 6.57 10.61 9.92
C SER A 140 6.78 12.05 9.43
N GLU A 141 7.85 12.73 9.85
CA GLU A 141 8.16 14.11 9.41
C GLU A 141 8.12 14.27 7.88
N SER A 142 8.71 13.32 7.16
CA SER A 142 8.74 13.27 5.68
C SER A 142 7.36 13.19 5.00
N TRP A 143 6.29 12.91 5.76
CA TRP A 143 4.90 12.91 5.29
C TRP A 143 4.04 13.99 5.97
N SER A 144 4.61 14.79 6.87
CA SER A 144 3.90 15.89 7.54
C SER A 144 4.08 17.20 6.76
N CYS A 145 3.29 17.39 5.70
CA CYS A 145 3.39 18.58 4.85
C CYS A 145 3.27 19.91 5.62
N ARG A 146 2.54 19.94 6.74
CA ARG A 146 2.41 21.09 7.65
C ARG A 146 3.69 21.46 8.39
N LEU A 147 4.68 20.56 8.47
CA LEU A 147 6.01 20.80 9.05
C LEU A 147 7.07 21.11 7.98
N THR A 148 6.70 21.12 6.70
CA THR A 148 7.58 21.51 5.59
C THR A 148 7.40 22.99 5.23
N GLN A 149 8.15 23.48 4.24
CA GLN A 149 8.01 24.85 3.71
C GLN A 149 6.76 25.06 2.81
N ARG A 150 5.87 24.07 2.71
CA ARG A 150 4.64 24.15 1.91
C ARG A 150 3.69 25.22 2.49
N THR A 151 3.01 25.94 1.62
CA THR A 151 2.07 27.02 1.99
C THR A 151 0.63 26.78 1.52
N ASP A 152 0.43 25.96 0.49
CA ASP A 152 -0.90 25.56 -0.02
C ASP A 152 -1.44 24.35 0.75
N PHE A 153 -2.63 24.49 1.33
CA PHE A 153 -3.25 23.45 2.18
C PHE A 153 -4.75 23.22 1.93
N ASP A 154 -5.31 23.80 0.86
CA ASP A 154 -6.73 23.64 0.56
C ASP A 154 -7.12 22.19 0.20
N TYR A 155 -6.14 21.38 -0.21
CA TYR A 155 -6.30 19.92 -0.39
C TYR A 155 -6.76 19.21 0.89
N GLU A 156 -6.50 19.77 2.08
CA GLU A 156 -6.92 19.21 3.37
C GLU A 156 -8.41 19.48 3.69
N GLN A 157 -9.06 20.39 2.95
CA GLN A 157 -10.44 20.83 3.18
C GLN A 157 -11.48 20.03 2.36
N PHE A 158 -11.14 18.85 1.85
CA PHE A 158 -12.02 18.02 1.02
C PHE A 158 -12.44 16.72 1.71
N ARG A 159 -13.65 16.24 1.40
CA ARG A 159 -14.09 14.87 1.69
C ARG A 159 -14.65 14.18 0.45
N TRP A 160 -14.63 12.86 0.46
CA TRP A 160 -15.32 12.04 -0.53
C TRP A 160 -16.82 12.01 -0.25
N GLN A 161 -17.64 12.29 -1.26
CA GLN A 161 -19.09 12.08 -1.24
C GLN A 161 -19.41 10.90 -2.17
N PRO A 162 -19.82 9.74 -1.63
CA PRO A 162 -20.29 8.60 -2.43
C PRO A 162 -21.51 8.92 -3.30
N GLU A 163 -21.72 8.11 -4.33
CA GLU A 163 -22.98 8.12 -5.10
C GLU A 163 -24.14 7.51 -4.29
N ALA A 164 -25.30 8.19 -4.33
CA ALA A 164 -26.58 7.76 -3.75
C ALA A 164 -26.62 7.55 -2.22
N CYS A 165 -25.57 7.90 -1.48
CA CYS A 165 -25.53 7.81 -0.01
C CYS A 165 -24.55 8.81 0.61
N ASP A 166 -24.76 9.11 1.90
CA ASP A 166 -23.82 9.88 2.71
C ASP A 166 -22.86 8.96 3.48
N MET A 167 -21.63 9.43 3.64
CA MET A 167 -20.64 8.78 4.51
C MET A 167 -20.84 9.29 5.95
N PRO A 168 -20.99 8.39 6.95
CA PRO A 168 -21.06 8.80 8.35
C PRO A 168 -19.82 9.60 8.77
N GLU A 169 -20.00 10.58 9.66
CA GLU A 169 -18.89 11.36 10.16
C GLU A 169 -17.95 10.52 11.03
N PHE A 170 -16.64 10.78 10.95
CA PHE A 170 -15.68 10.10 11.80
C PHE A 170 -15.59 10.79 13.17
N GLU A 171 -15.87 10.02 14.21
CA GLU A 171 -15.71 10.43 15.61
C GLU A 171 -14.79 9.43 16.32
N ALA A 172 -13.66 9.89 16.84
CA ALA A 172 -12.62 9.03 17.41
C ALA A 172 -13.15 8.16 18.57
N SER A 173 -13.99 8.74 19.43
CA SER A 173 -14.65 8.05 20.53
C SER A 173 -15.59 6.94 20.05
N GLN A 174 -16.42 7.23 19.05
CA GLN A 174 -17.31 6.24 18.44
C GLN A 174 -16.55 5.13 17.73
N PHE A 175 -15.45 5.47 17.04
CA PHE A 175 -14.60 4.50 16.37
C PHE A 175 -13.96 3.54 17.39
N LEU A 176 -13.32 4.06 18.44
CA LEU A 176 -12.70 3.25 19.49
C LEU A 176 -13.74 2.40 20.26
N MET A 177 -14.94 2.92 20.52
CA MET A 177 -16.04 2.11 21.10
C MET A 177 -16.49 0.99 20.16
N ARG A 178 -16.63 1.24 18.85
CA ARG A 178 -16.95 0.19 17.85
C ARG A 178 -15.82 -0.84 17.70
N MET A 179 -14.59 -0.47 18.05
CA MET A 179 -13.39 -1.30 17.98
C MET A 179 -12.97 -1.91 19.33
N GLN A 180 -13.77 -1.74 20.38
CA GLN A 180 -13.48 -2.23 21.72
C GLN A 180 -13.14 -3.73 21.74
N GLY A 181 -11.95 -4.07 22.26
CA GLY A 181 -11.39 -5.42 22.33
C GLY A 181 -10.88 -5.99 21.00
N LYS A 182 -10.73 -5.18 19.94
CA LYS A 182 -10.41 -5.65 18.58
C LYS A 182 -9.03 -5.17 18.11
N THR A 183 -8.43 -5.95 17.21
CA THR A 183 -7.17 -5.61 16.53
C THR A 183 -7.38 -5.25 15.07
N ILE A 184 -6.89 -4.08 14.66
CA ILE A 184 -6.85 -3.59 13.28
C ILE A 184 -5.42 -3.71 12.77
N ALA A 185 -5.21 -4.48 11.70
CA ALA A 185 -3.89 -4.71 11.11
C ALA A 185 -3.81 -4.14 9.68
N TYR A 186 -2.93 -3.17 9.47
CA TYR A 186 -2.50 -2.72 8.14
C TYR A 186 -1.28 -3.52 7.72
N VAL A 187 -1.32 -4.23 6.59
CA VAL A 187 -0.20 -5.07 6.12
C VAL A 187 0.09 -4.78 4.66
N GLY A 188 1.32 -4.34 4.35
CA GLY A 188 1.66 -3.96 2.98
C GLY A 188 2.92 -3.13 2.80
N ASP A 189 2.93 -2.29 1.76
CA ASP A 189 4.01 -1.35 1.47
C ASP A 189 3.88 -0.01 2.23
N SER A 190 4.65 1.00 1.85
CA SER A 190 4.67 2.33 2.49
C SER A 190 3.31 3.02 2.54
N LEU A 191 2.41 2.71 1.59
CA LEU A 191 1.07 3.29 1.58
C LEU A 191 0.16 2.68 2.66
N GLY A 192 0.43 1.44 3.09
CA GLY A 192 -0.18 0.84 4.27
C GLY A 192 0.30 1.52 5.56
N ARG A 193 1.58 1.92 5.64
CA ARG A 193 2.10 2.72 6.76
C ARG A 193 1.45 4.09 6.82
N GLN A 194 1.22 4.75 5.67
CA GLN A 194 0.48 6.02 5.61
C GLN A 194 -0.97 5.88 6.11
N MET A 195 -1.68 4.83 5.71
CA MET A 195 -3.04 4.56 6.21
C MET A 195 -3.06 4.29 7.73
N PHE A 196 -2.08 3.53 8.23
CA PHE A 196 -1.91 3.31 9.67
C PHE A 196 -1.63 4.61 10.44
N GLN A 197 -0.68 5.43 10.00
CA GLN A 197 -0.35 6.69 10.67
C GLN A 197 -1.52 7.68 10.62
N SER A 198 -2.23 7.79 9.49
CA SER A 198 -3.46 8.59 9.40
C SER A 198 -4.56 8.07 10.32
N MET A 199 -4.73 6.75 10.45
CA MET A 199 -5.68 6.16 11.41
C MET A 199 -5.29 6.44 12.87
N MET A 200 -3.99 6.38 13.22
CA MET A 200 -3.52 6.77 14.55
C MET A 200 -3.81 8.25 14.84
N CYS A 201 -3.53 9.14 13.88
CA CYS A 201 -3.89 10.56 13.99
C CYS A 201 -5.40 10.78 14.20
N MET A 202 -6.25 10.11 13.42
CA MET A 202 -7.71 10.20 13.60
C MET A 202 -8.15 9.64 14.96
N ALA A 203 -7.58 8.52 15.41
CA ALA A 203 -7.91 7.89 16.70
C ALA A 203 -7.44 8.69 17.93
N THR A 204 -6.39 9.53 17.81
CA THR A 204 -6.00 10.48 18.86
C THR A 204 -6.46 11.93 18.61
N ALA A 205 -7.30 12.18 17.61
CA ALA A 205 -7.68 13.53 17.14
C ALA A 205 -6.50 14.45 16.74
N GLY A 206 -5.30 13.87 16.55
CA GLY A 206 -4.05 14.60 16.34
C GLY A 206 -3.37 15.09 17.62
N GLU A 207 -3.81 14.64 18.79
CA GLU A 207 -3.17 14.92 20.08
C GLU A 207 -2.07 13.88 20.38
N GLU A 208 -1.10 14.29 21.21
CA GLU A 208 -0.14 13.39 21.85
C GLU A 208 -0.84 12.64 23.01
N ARG A 209 -0.67 11.32 23.04
CA ARG A 209 -1.39 10.41 23.94
C ARG A 209 -0.42 9.46 24.62
N ALA A 210 -0.02 9.83 25.84
CA ALA A 210 0.84 9.03 26.71
C ALA A 210 0.11 7.84 27.37
N ASP A 211 -1.21 7.74 27.21
CA ASP A 211 -2.01 6.58 27.60
C ASP A 211 -2.07 5.48 26.51
N VAL A 212 -1.55 5.74 25.31
CA VAL A 212 -1.48 4.73 24.24
C VAL A 212 -0.19 3.92 24.39
N GLU A 213 -0.34 2.62 24.61
CA GLU A 213 0.76 1.68 24.88
C GLU A 213 1.40 1.19 23.57
N ASP A 214 2.74 1.17 23.49
CA ASP A 214 3.43 0.37 22.47
C ASP A 214 3.42 -1.11 22.88
N VAL A 215 2.82 -1.94 22.03
CA VAL A 215 2.63 -3.37 22.23
C VAL A 215 3.28 -4.18 21.10
N GLY A 216 4.18 -3.57 20.32
CA GLY A 216 4.84 -4.18 19.17
C GLY A 216 5.56 -5.50 19.49
N ALA A 217 6.11 -5.63 20.70
CA ALA A 217 6.74 -6.86 21.18
C ALA A 217 5.78 -8.06 21.20
N GLU A 218 4.48 -7.87 21.48
CA GLU A 218 3.48 -8.95 21.44
C GLU A 218 3.22 -9.48 20.02
N TYR A 219 3.64 -8.73 19.00
CA TYR A 219 3.44 -9.04 17.58
C TYR A 219 4.76 -9.38 16.87
N GLY A 220 5.87 -9.49 17.63
CA GLY A 220 7.20 -9.78 17.11
C GLY A 220 7.92 -8.57 16.52
N PHE A 221 7.40 -7.36 16.67
CA PHE A 221 7.98 -6.12 16.11
C PHE A 221 9.16 -5.58 16.95
N VAL A 222 10.11 -6.46 17.25
CA VAL A 222 11.37 -6.10 17.91
C VAL A 222 12.38 -5.55 16.90
N LEU A 223 13.29 -4.68 17.35
CA LEU A 223 14.37 -4.20 16.50
C LEU A 223 15.44 -5.30 16.33
N ALA A 224 15.47 -5.93 15.16
CA ALA A 224 16.48 -6.95 14.85
C ALA A 224 17.91 -6.35 14.84
N PRO A 225 18.95 -7.10 15.25
CA PRO A 225 20.33 -6.61 15.25
C PRO A 225 20.76 -6.07 13.88
N GLY A 226 21.20 -4.80 13.85
CA GLY A 226 21.62 -4.11 12.62
C GLY A 226 20.49 -3.53 11.75
N ALA A 227 19.21 -3.73 12.10
CA ALA A 227 18.10 -3.09 11.40
C ALA A 227 18.00 -1.59 11.75
N LYS A 228 17.65 -0.73 10.77
CA LYS A 228 17.36 0.70 11.01
C LYS A 228 16.03 0.94 11.76
N ARG A 229 15.10 -0.03 11.73
CA ARG A 229 13.74 0.02 12.30
C ARG A 229 13.14 -1.39 12.42
N PRO A 230 12.13 -1.63 13.28
CA PRO A 230 11.38 -2.89 13.26
C PRO A 230 10.54 -3.06 11.98
N ASP A 231 10.08 -4.29 11.75
CA ASP A 231 9.18 -4.66 10.65
C ASP A 231 7.71 -4.26 10.88
N GLY A 232 7.39 -3.62 12.01
CA GLY A 232 6.05 -3.14 12.31
C GLY A 232 5.99 -2.23 13.52
N TRP A 233 4.77 -1.77 13.84
CA TRP A 233 4.41 -1.06 15.06
C TRP A 233 3.02 -1.52 15.49
N ALA A 234 2.75 -1.62 16.79
CA ALA A 234 1.42 -1.93 17.31
C ALA A 234 1.13 -1.07 18.53
N TYR A 235 0.00 -0.37 18.52
CA TYR A 235 -0.40 0.55 19.57
C TYR A 235 -1.76 0.16 20.16
N ARG A 236 -1.86 0.14 21.49
CA ARG A 236 -3.09 -0.22 22.23
C ARG A 236 -3.66 1.00 22.93
N PHE A 237 -4.98 1.15 22.84
CA PHE A 237 -5.78 2.15 23.55
C PHE A 237 -6.43 1.48 24.77
N PRO A 238 -5.88 1.60 26.00
CA PRO A 238 -6.26 0.75 27.13
C PRO A 238 -7.72 0.90 27.55
N SER A 239 -8.27 2.11 27.44
CA SER A 239 -9.68 2.45 27.74
C SER A 239 -10.71 1.64 26.94
N THR A 240 -10.31 1.07 25.79
CA THR A 240 -11.16 0.21 24.97
C THR A 240 -10.52 -1.14 24.65
N ASN A 241 -9.28 -1.39 25.08
CA ASN A 241 -8.43 -2.49 24.61
C ASN A 241 -8.43 -2.63 23.06
N THR A 242 -8.55 -1.50 22.34
CA THR A 242 -8.42 -1.48 20.87
C THR A 242 -6.94 -1.52 20.53
N THR A 243 -6.51 -2.42 19.65
CA THR A 243 -5.14 -2.43 19.10
C THR A 243 -5.16 -2.01 17.63
N ILE A 244 -4.29 -1.07 17.25
CA ILE A 244 -4.07 -0.66 15.86
C ILE A 244 -2.61 -0.93 15.52
N LEU A 245 -2.34 -1.68 14.46
CA LEU A 245 -0.98 -2.10 14.09
C LEU A 245 -0.68 -2.00 12.59
N TYR A 246 0.60 -1.89 12.28
CA TYR A 246 1.15 -2.00 10.93
C TYR A 246 2.23 -3.06 10.88
N HIS A 247 2.24 -3.86 9.80
CA HIS A 247 3.32 -4.78 9.46
C HIS A 247 3.82 -4.54 8.02
N TRP A 248 5.13 -4.43 7.87
CA TRP A 248 5.81 -4.22 6.59
C TRP A 248 5.87 -5.53 5.80
N SER A 249 5.07 -5.64 4.75
CA SER A 249 5.16 -6.72 3.76
C SER A 249 4.90 -6.16 2.38
N SER A 250 5.90 -5.48 1.83
CA SER A 250 5.74 -4.64 0.64
C SER A 250 5.29 -5.37 -0.64
N THR A 251 5.42 -6.70 -0.68
CA THR A 251 4.97 -7.58 -1.77
C THR A 251 3.79 -8.48 -1.39
N LEU A 252 3.40 -8.56 -0.11
CA LEU A 252 2.47 -9.57 0.43
C LEU A 252 2.86 -11.05 0.17
N CYS A 253 4.10 -11.31 -0.25
CA CYS A 253 4.66 -12.65 -0.29
C CYS A 253 5.16 -13.06 1.11
N ASP A 254 5.29 -14.35 1.34
CA ASP A 254 6.21 -14.83 2.37
C ASP A 254 7.68 -14.72 1.92
N LEU A 255 8.57 -14.46 2.86
CA LEU A 255 10.01 -14.25 2.63
C LEU A 255 10.82 -15.17 3.55
N GLU A 256 11.47 -16.19 2.97
CA GLU A 256 12.34 -17.12 3.71
C GLU A 256 13.79 -17.00 3.22
N PRO A 257 14.79 -16.86 4.10
CA PRO A 257 16.20 -16.84 3.71
C PRO A 257 16.63 -18.21 3.15
N LEU A 258 17.29 -18.24 1.99
CA LEU A 258 17.74 -19.49 1.36
C LEU A 258 18.84 -20.19 2.17
N ASN A 259 19.64 -19.43 2.90
CA ASN A 259 20.57 -19.94 3.91
C ASN A 259 20.46 -19.10 5.19
N PRO A 260 19.71 -19.57 6.21
CA PRO A 260 19.54 -18.85 7.47
C PRO A 260 20.85 -18.54 8.23
N SER A 261 21.95 -19.23 7.93
CA SER A 261 23.26 -19.01 8.53
C SER A 261 24.12 -17.97 7.80
N ASP A 262 23.67 -17.44 6.67
CA ASP A 262 24.38 -16.44 5.87
C ASP A 262 23.60 -15.11 5.82
N PRO A 263 24.05 -14.06 6.54
CA PRO A 263 23.43 -12.73 6.48
C PRO A 263 23.45 -12.07 5.09
N ALA A 264 24.26 -12.59 4.15
CA ALA A 264 24.31 -12.11 2.77
C ALA A 264 23.44 -12.94 1.80
N THR A 265 22.63 -13.88 2.29
CA THR A 265 21.82 -14.78 1.45
C THR A 265 20.75 -14.07 0.62
N SER A 266 20.25 -14.76 -0.42
CA SER A 266 18.99 -14.42 -1.09
C SER A 266 17.78 -14.91 -0.29
N TYR A 267 16.61 -14.34 -0.53
CA TYR A 267 15.35 -14.81 0.06
C TYR A 267 14.43 -15.39 -1.02
N ALA A 268 13.86 -16.56 -0.73
CA ALA A 268 12.71 -17.06 -1.46
C ALA A 268 11.50 -16.16 -1.19
N MET A 269 11.00 -15.53 -2.25
CA MET A 269 9.79 -14.71 -2.24
C MET A 269 8.66 -15.53 -2.82
N HIS A 270 7.84 -16.10 -1.95
CA HIS A 270 6.81 -17.07 -2.31
C HIS A 270 5.56 -16.37 -2.84
N LEU A 271 5.36 -16.42 -4.16
CA LEU A 271 4.24 -15.76 -4.85
C LEU A 271 2.88 -16.41 -4.55
N ASP A 272 2.87 -17.62 -4.00
CA ASP A 272 1.68 -18.42 -3.70
C ASP A 272 1.32 -18.47 -2.21
N ARG A 273 2.10 -17.82 -1.35
CA ARG A 273 1.96 -17.91 0.12
C ARG A 273 1.93 -16.51 0.76
N PRO A 274 0.93 -16.21 1.61
CA PRO A 274 0.86 -14.93 2.33
C PRO A 274 1.96 -14.81 3.40
N PRO A 275 2.26 -13.60 3.89
CA PRO A 275 3.37 -13.37 4.81
C PRO A 275 3.19 -14.13 6.12
N ALA A 276 4.25 -14.70 6.69
CA ALA A 276 4.23 -15.44 7.95
C ALA A 276 3.40 -14.74 9.04
N PHE A 277 3.72 -13.47 9.33
CA PHE A 277 2.97 -12.62 10.27
C PHE A 277 1.44 -12.72 10.13
N VAL A 278 0.92 -12.70 8.90
CA VAL A 278 -0.53 -12.74 8.62
C VAL A 278 -1.11 -14.12 8.91
N ARG A 279 -0.38 -15.20 8.60
CA ARG A 279 -0.81 -16.57 8.96
C ARG A 279 -0.86 -16.75 10.47
N ASP A 280 0.21 -16.33 11.12
CA ASP A 280 0.47 -16.66 12.52
C ASP A 280 -0.44 -15.82 13.45
N ASN A 281 -0.71 -14.56 13.09
CA ASN A 281 -1.55 -13.65 13.88
C ASN A 281 -3.02 -13.56 13.43
N LEU A 282 -3.48 -14.28 12.39
CA LEU A 282 -4.85 -14.13 11.86
C LEU A 282 -5.93 -14.32 12.94
N HIS A 283 -5.68 -15.19 13.91
CA HIS A 283 -6.57 -15.49 15.04
C HIS A 283 -6.76 -14.33 16.03
N ARG A 284 -5.92 -13.28 15.97
CA ARG A 284 -6.01 -12.06 16.79
C ARG A 284 -6.64 -10.89 16.01
N ILE A 285 -6.61 -10.94 14.68
CA ILE A 285 -6.96 -9.81 13.81
C ILE A 285 -8.46 -9.80 13.52
N HIS A 286 -9.07 -8.64 13.75
CA HIS A 286 -10.50 -8.41 13.54
C HIS A 286 -10.77 -7.60 12.26
N VAL A 287 -9.87 -6.67 11.93
CA VAL A 287 -9.88 -5.93 10.66
C VAL A 287 -8.51 -6.06 10.02
N LEU A 288 -8.44 -6.59 8.80
CA LEU A 288 -7.20 -6.74 8.05
C LEU A 288 -7.25 -5.89 6.78
N VAL A 289 -6.34 -4.93 6.64
CA VAL A 289 -6.21 -4.05 5.48
C VAL A 289 -4.91 -4.40 4.75
N LEU A 290 -5.04 -5.12 3.63
CA LEU A 290 -3.92 -5.52 2.78
C LEU A 290 -3.66 -4.48 1.68
N ASN A 291 -2.39 -4.20 1.36
CA ASN A 291 -2.04 -3.43 0.17
C ASN A 291 -0.68 -3.83 -0.42
N THR A 292 -0.54 -3.82 -1.75
CA THR A 292 0.78 -3.84 -2.39
C THR A 292 0.76 -3.21 -3.78
N GLY A 293 1.85 -2.54 -4.15
CA GLY A 293 2.13 -2.22 -5.54
C GLY A 293 3.48 -1.57 -5.79
N HIS A 294 3.96 -0.72 -4.87
CA HIS A 294 5.06 0.21 -5.18
C HIS A 294 6.44 -0.47 -5.25
N HIS A 295 6.59 -1.63 -4.60
CA HIS A 295 7.84 -2.40 -4.55
C HIS A 295 7.97 -3.46 -5.65
N TRP A 296 6.92 -3.70 -6.45
CA TRP A 296 6.96 -4.62 -7.59
C TRP A 296 7.70 -4.02 -8.79
N ASN A 297 9.02 -3.94 -8.70
CA ASN A 297 9.90 -3.50 -9.78
C ASN A 297 11.28 -4.20 -9.73
N ARG A 298 12.00 -4.24 -10.86
CA ARG A 298 13.29 -4.94 -10.98
C ARG A 298 14.40 -4.34 -10.12
N GLY A 299 14.30 -3.09 -9.70
CA GLY A 299 15.26 -2.44 -8.81
C GLY A 299 15.14 -2.98 -7.38
N LYS A 300 13.98 -2.78 -6.75
CA LYS A 300 13.73 -3.16 -5.35
C LYS A 300 13.83 -4.68 -5.14
N LEU A 301 13.33 -5.53 -6.05
CA LEU A 301 13.48 -6.99 -5.92
C LEU A 301 14.97 -7.43 -5.90
N ARG A 302 15.81 -6.87 -6.78
CA ARG A 302 17.26 -7.19 -6.79
C ARG A 302 17.99 -6.62 -5.57
N ALA A 303 17.65 -5.40 -5.15
CA ALA A 303 18.25 -4.76 -3.98
C ALA A 303 17.97 -5.53 -2.67
N ASN A 304 16.80 -6.17 -2.55
CA ASN A 304 16.46 -7.02 -1.40
C ASN A 304 16.83 -8.51 -1.61
N LYS A 305 17.52 -8.87 -2.72
CA LYS A 305 17.88 -10.24 -3.09
C LYS A 305 16.68 -11.21 -3.10
N TRP A 306 15.53 -10.76 -3.60
CA TRP A 306 14.31 -11.56 -3.66
C TRP A 306 14.21 -12.38 -4.94
N GLU A 307 14.20 -13.70 -4.78
CA GLU A 307 14.04 -14.68 -5.86
C GLU A 307 12.61 -15.21 -5.86
N MET A 308 11.95 -15.27 -7.01
CA MET A 308 10.54 -15.70 -7.09
C MET A 308 10.41 -17.21 -6.90
N TYR A 309 9.60 -17.63 -5.92
CA TYR A 309 9.31 -19.04 -5.61
C TYR A 309 7.80 -19.32 -5.74
N VAL A 310 7.47 -20.56 -6.13
CA VAL A 310 6.10 -21.11 -6.20
C VAL A 310 6.18 -22.60 -5.87
N GLY A 311 5.25 -23.12 -5.07
CA GLY A 311 5.22 -24.54 -4.70
C GLY A 311 6.47 -25.01 -3.94
N GLY A 312 7.13 -24.10 -3.20
CA GLY A 312 8.38 -24.38 -2.51
C GLY A 312 9.61 -24.51 -3.42
N SER A 313 9.53 -24.10 -4.69
CA SER A 313 10.63 -24.18 -5.66
C SER A 313 10.84 -22.87 -6.44
N PRO A 314 12.04 -22.62 -7.00
CA PRO A 314 12.28 -21.48 -7.88
C PRO A 314 11.30 -21.42 -9.05
N ASN A 315 10.74 -20.25 -9.32
CA ASN A 315 9.71 -20.04 -10.32
C ASN A 315 10.25 -20.22 -11.76
N ARG A 316 10.01 -21.39 -12.34
CA ARG A 316 10.35 -21.71 -13.75
C ARG A 316 9.28 -21.26 -14.76
N ASN A 317 8.14 -20.76 -14.30
CA ASN A 317 7.03 -20.38 -15.17
C ASN A 317 7.22 -18.97 -15.74
N LYS A 318 7.71 -18.90 -16.99
CA LYS A 318 7.97 -17.66 -17.74
C LYS A 318 6.78 -16.68 -17.77
N ASN A 319 5.53 -17.16 -17.66
CA ASN A 319 4.35 -16.29 -17.63
C ASN A 319 4.32 -15.44 -16.33
N ILE A 320 4.48 -16.08 -15.17
CA ILE A 320 4.48 -15.40 -13.85
C ILE A 320 5.87 -14.94 -13.40
N ALA A 321 6.91 -15.09 -14.23
CA ALA A 321 8.22 -14.44 -14.03
C ALA A 321 8.20 -12.94 -14.43
N ALA A 322 7.20 -12.49 -15.20
CA ALA A 322 7.00 -11.07 -15.47
C ALA A 322 6.42 -10.38 -14.22
N ILE A 323 7.09 -9.34 -13.71
CA ILE A 323 6.81 -8.73 -12.39
C ILE A 323 5.33 -8.35 -12.18
N TRP A 324 4.64 -7.79 -13.18
CA TRP A 324 3.22 -7.44 -13.03
C TRP A 324 2.31 -8.68 -12.97
N LYS A 325 2.68 -9.77 -13.65
CA LYS A 325 1.98 -11.07 -13.57
C LYS A 325 2.28 -11.76 -12.24
N ALA A 326 3.52 -11.68 -11.75
CA ALA A 326 3.90 -12.15 -10.41
C ALA A 326 3.10 -11.44 -9.32
N LYS A 327 2.98 -10.10 -9.39
CA LYS A 327 2.15 -9.28 -8.49
C LYS A 327 0.70 -9.75 -8.50
N ASN A 328 0.09 -9.83 -9.69
CA ASN A 328 -1.33 -10.17 -9.79
C ASN A 328 -1.58 -11.62 -9.31
N PHE A 329 -0.71 -12.57 -9.66
CA PHE A 329 -0.74 -13.93 -9.13
C PHE A 329 -0.63 -13.95 -7.60
N THR A 330 0.24 -13.13 -7.00
CA THR A 330 0.38 -13.03 -5.54
C THR A 330 -0.88 -12.49 -4.90
N ILE A 331 -1.45 -11.39 -5.41
CA ILE A 331 -2.70 -10.82 -4.89
C ILE A 331 -3.83 -11.87 -4.96
N HIS A 332 -3.98 -12.59 -6.08
CA HIS A 332 -4.97 -13.65 -6.20
C HIS A 332 -4.72 -14.83 -5.24
N SER A 333 -3.48 -15.26 -5.05
CA SER A 333 -3.12 -16.36 -4.13
C SER A 333 -3.36 -15.98 -2.66
N VAL A 334 -2.98 -14.77 -2.26
CA VAL A 334 -3.19 -14.23 -0.90
C VAL A 334 -4.68 -14.05 -0.59
N VAL A 335 -5.45 -13.48 -1.51
CA VAL A 335 -6.91 -13.33 -1.35
C VAL A 335 -7.59 -14.70 -1.30
N LYS A 336 -7.29 -15.62 -2.22
CA LYS A 336 -7.85 -16.98 -2.23
C LYS A 336 -7.52 -17.77 -0.95
N TRP A 337 -6.31 -17.60 -0.40
CA TRP A 337 -5.95 -18.20 0.88
C TRP A 337 -6.76 -17.60 2.04
N LEU A 338 -6.98 -16.28 2.02
CA LEU A 338 -7.69 -15.54 3.06
C LEU A 338 -9.19 -15.88 3.05
N ASP A 339 -9.81 -15.96 1.88
CA ASP A 339 -11.19 -16.41 1.70
C ASP A 339 -11.40 -17.81 2.30
N ALA A 340 -10.42 -18.71 2.13
CA ALA A 340 -10.43 -20.05 2.73
C ALA A 340 -10.23 -20.06 4.26
N GLN A 341 -9.80 -18.95 4.87
CA GLN A 341 -9.76 -18.79 6.32
C GLN A 341 -11.03 -18.16 6.90
N LEU A 342 -11.79 -17.36 6.14
CA LEU A 342 -12.99 -16.66 6.66
C LEU A 342 -13.99 -17.58 7.40
N PRO A 343 -14.26 -18.85 6.98
CA PRO A 343 -15.13 -19.76 7.75
C PRO A 343 -14.61 -20.13 9.15
N ARG A 344 -13.28 -20.05 9.38
CA ARG A 344 -12.63 -20.27 10.69
C ARG A 344 -12.47 -18.97 11.49
N HIS A 345 -12.54 -17.82 10.83
CA HIS A 345 -12.36 -16.49 11.41
C HIS A 345 -13.59 -15.59 11.16
N PRO A 346 -14.81 -15.95 11.62
CA PRO A 346 -16.04 -15.22 11.29
C PRO A 346 -16.07 -13.76 11.77
N HIS A 347 -15.29 -13.43 12.80
CA HIS A 347 -15.08 -12.07 13.30
C HIS A 347 -14.26 -11.19 12.35
N LEU A 348 -13.40 -11.78 11.50
CA LEU A 348 -12.49 -11.06 10.62
C LEU A 348 -13.25 -10.33 9.51
N LYS A 349 -12.85 -9.10 9.22
CA LYS A 349 -13.24 -8.34 8.03
C LYS A 349 -11.97 -7.94 7.27
N ALA A 350 -11.86 -8.47 6.06
CA ALA A 350 -10.71 -8.25 5.19
C ALA A 350 -11.01 -7.18 4.14
N PHE A 351 -10.02 -6.33 3.87
CA PHE A 351 -10.07 -5.28 2.87
C PHE A 351 -8.77 -5.31 2.06
N TYR A 352 -8.87 -5.19 0.73
CA TYR A 352 -7.70 -4.97 -0.12
C TYR A 352 -7.73 -3.53 -0.66
N ARG A 353 -6.75 -2.72 -0.26
CA ARG A 353 -6.61 -1.34 -0.72
C ARG A 353 -5.83 -1.32 -2.05
N SER A 354 -6.47 -0.77 -3.07
CA SER A 354 -5.93 -0.66 -4.43
C SER A 354 -4.62 0.14 -4.50
N ILE A 355 -3.93 0.03 -5.64
CA ILE A 355 -2.75 0.84 -5.91
C ILE A 355 -3.15 2.32 -5.98
N SER A 356 -2.35 3.20 -5.37
CA SER A 356 -2.51 4.64 -5.58
C SER A 356 -2.07 4.99 -7.00
N PRO A 357 -2.75 5.93 -7.71
CA PRO A 357 -2.08 6.61 -8.81
C PRO A 357 -0.81 7.31 -8.29
N ARG A 358 0.15 7.51 -9.19
CA ARG A 358 1.27 8.43 -8.97
C ARG A 358 1.02 9.65 -9.86
N PRO A 359 0.93 10.87 -9.30
CA PRO A 359 1.09 12.06 -10.11
C PRO A 359 2.52 12.10 -10.66
N PHE A 360 2.68 12.72 -11.82
CA PHE A 360 3.95 12.82 -12.55
C PHE A 360 4.39 14.29 -12.60
N PHE A 361 5.68 14.56 -12.83
CA PHE A 361 6.13 15.95 -12.97
C PHE A 361 5.57 16.57 -14.26
N ASN A 362 5.06 17.80 -14.16
CA ASN A 362 4.44 18.56 -15.26
C ASN A 362 3.31 17.83 -16.02
N GLY A 363 2.46 17.09 -15.31
CA GLY A 363 1.21 16.56 -15.88
C GLY A 363 0.08 16.50 -14.85
N ASP A 364 -1.16 16.69 -15.32
CA ASP A 364 -2.36 16.34 -14.55
C ASP A 364 -2.39 14.84 -14.25
N TRP A 365 -3.13 14.47 -13.20
CA TRP A 365 -3.17 13.15 -12.57
C TRP A 365 -3.56 11.98 -13.50
N ASP A 366 -4.15 12.27 -14.66
CA ASP A 366 -4.54 11.33 -15.72
C ASP A 366 -3.69 11.44 -17.00
N THR A 367 -2.92 12.51 -17.19
CA THR A 367 -2.16 12.79 -18.44
C THR A 367 -0.86 12.02 -18.62
N GLY A 368 -0.35 11.35 -17.57
CA GLY A 368 0.75 10.39 -17.70
C GLY A 368 2.12 11.01 -18.05
N GLY A 369 2.50 12.11 -17.37
CA GLY A 369 3.82 12.73 -17.52
C GLY A 369 5.03 11.87 -17.09
N PRO A 370 6.25 12.41 -17.12
CA PRO A 370 7.46 11.69 -16.70
C PRO A 370 7.56 11.43 -15.19
N LEU A 371 8.25 10.34 -14.83
CA LEU A 371 8.80 10.12 -13.48
C LEU A 371 10.05 10.99 -13.25
#